data_AF-A0A063Y1S5-F1
#
_entry.id   AF-A0A063Y1S5-F1
#
_cell.length_a   1.000
_cell.length_b   1.000
_cell.length_c   1.000
_cell.angle_alpha   90.00
_cell.angle_beta   90.00
_cell.angle_gamma   90.00
#
_symmetry.space_group_name_H-M   'P 1'
#
loop_
_entity.id
_entity.type
_entity.pdbx_description
1 polymer ?
#
loop_
_entity_poly.entity_id
_entity_poly.type
_entity_poly.pdbx_seq_one_letter_code
_entity_poly.pdbx_strand_id
1 'polypeptide(L)'
;MTRLLSVFLLLTLLLLSGCDREPSPAKMTRGDQLYAYYCQECHTYRGLGAELQNLPAGVSQLQVHDVVLIIKHGYQFGHPMGHFPNLSNEQAVTVAEYAVELRRRQREQRLQQEQESGQ
;
A
#
# COMPACT_ATOMS: atom_id res chain seq x y z
N MET A 1 -8.82 -44.55 25.73
CA MET A 1 -9.56 -43.74 24.73
C MET A 1 -9.80 -42.30 25.20
N THR A 2 -10.22 -42.08 26.46
CA THR A 2 -10.47 -40.74 27.02
C THR A 2 -9.26 -39.81 27.03
N ARG A 3 -8.04 -40.29 27.32
CA ARG A 3 -6.82 -39.47 27.30
C ARG A 3 -6.41 -38.97 25.91
N LEU A 4 -6.65 -39.76 24.85
CA LEU A 4 -6.36 -39.36 23.46
C LEU A 4 -7.36 -38.30 22.99
N LEU A 5 -8.63 -38.41 23.40
CA LEU A 5 -9.68 -37.44 23.10
C LEU A 5 -9.38 -36.07 23.72
N SER A 6 -8.89 -36.03 24.97
CA SER A 6 -8.51 -34.79 25.66
C SER A 6 -7.30 -34.09 25.03
N VAL A 7 -6.31 -34.85 24.55
CA VAL A 7 -5.14 -34.29 23.86
C VAL A 7 -5.55 -33.70 22.50
N PHE A 8 -6.42 -34.39 21.76
CA PHE A 8 -6.93 -33.89 20.48
C PHE A 8 -7.74 -32.60 20.65
N LEU A 9 -8.58 -32.53 21.70
CA LEU A 9 -9.37 -31.34 22.04
C LEU A 9 -8.47 -30.14 22.38
N LEU A 10 -7.44 -30.33 23.20
CA LEU A 10 -6.47 -29.29 23.55
C LEU A 10 -5.70 -28.79 22.32
N LEU A 11 -5.34 -29.69 21.40
CA LEU A 11 -4.65 -29.33 20.16
C LEU A 11 -5.55 -28.49 19.23
N THR A 12 -6.83 -28.85 19.13
CA THR A 12 -7.80 -28.06 18.34
C THR A 12 -8.02 -26.67 18.94
N LEU A 13 -8.10 -26.52 20.27
CA LEU A 13 -8.23 -25.21 20.91
C LEU A 13 -6.99 -24.32 20.67
N LEU A 14 -5.78 -24.89 20.65
CA LEU A 14 -4.56 -24.13 20.34
C LEU A 14 -4.55 -23.61 18.88
N LEU A 15 -5.12 -24.37 17.95
CA LEU A 15 -5.22 -23.97 16.53
C LEU A 15 -6.28 -22.87 16.31
N LEU A 16 -7.24 -22.71 17.23
CA LEU A 16 -8.27 -21.68 17.16
C LEU A 16 -7.85 -20.32 17.79
N SER A 17 -6.72 -20.26 18.50
CA SER A 17 -6.23 -19.01 19.12
C SER A 17 -5.53 -18.03 18.15
N GLY A 18 -5.40 -18.37 16.86
CA GLY A 18 -4.77 -17.53 15.84
C GLY A 18 -5.75 -16.65 15.06
N CYS A 19 -6.64 -15.92 15.73
CA CYS A 19 -7.37 -14.84 15.05
C CYS A 19 -6.50 -13.57 15.07
N ASP A 20 -5.56 -13.46 14.14
CA ASP A 20 -4.92 -12.18 13.84
C ASP A 20 -6.00 -11.24 13.28
N ARG A 21 -6.61 -10.44 14.16
CA ARG A 21 -7.38 -9.29 13.72
C ARG A 21 -6.40 -8.35 13.03
N GLU A 22 -6.65 -8.09 11.75
CA GLU A 22 -5.90 -7.08 11.02
C GLU A 22 -5.78 -5.82 11.88
N PRO A 23 -4.57 -5.25 12.02
CA PRO A 23 -4.38 -4.09 12.86
C PRO A 23 -5.29 -2.97 12.37
N SER A 24 -6.02 -2.35 13.29
CA SER A 24 -6.79 -1.14 13.00
C SER A 24 -5.91 -0.16 12.20
N PRO A 25 -6.45 0.58 11.21
CA PRO A 25 -5.67 1.53 10.42
C PRO A 25 -4.92 2.56 11.27
N ALA A 26 -5.44 2.90 12.46
CA ALA A 26 -4.78 3.79 13.41
C ALA A 26 -3.49 3.21 14.03
N LYS A 27 -3.30 1.88 13.95
CA LYS A 27 -2.12 1.16 14.48
C LYS A 27 -1.17 0.69 13.36
N MET A 28 -1.52 0.90 12.10
CA MET A 28 -0.65 0.53 10.98
C MET A 28 0.54 1.48 10.91
N THR A 29 1.74 0.90 10.80
CA THR A 29 3.01 1.64 10.73
C THR A 29 3.84 1.29 9.51
N ARG A 30 3.41 0.31 8.71
CA ARG A 30 4.12 -0.11 7.51
C ARG A 30 3.54 0.56 6.27
N GLY A 31 4.40 1.07 5.39
CA GLY A 31 3.99 1.81 4.20
C GLY A 31 3.19 0.96 3.21
N ASP A 32 3.52 -0.32 3.06
CA ASP A 32 2.77 -1.24 2.19
C ASP A 32 1.36 -1.53 2.71
N GLN A 33 1.21 -1.72 4.02
CA GLN A 33 -0.10 -1.88 4.66
C GLN A 33 -0.95 -0.61 4.56
N LEU A 34 -0.35 0.55 4.81
CA LEU A 34 -1.01 1.84 4.67
C LEU A 34 -1.44 2.09 3.23
N TYR A 35 -0.58 1.77 2.26
CA TYR A 35 -0.88 1.94 0.84
C TYR A 35 -2.01 1.00 0.38
N ALA A 36 -1.94 -0.28 0.76
CA ALA A 36 -2.98 -1.25 0.45
C ALA A 36 -4.35 -0.82 1.01
N TYR A 37 -4.36 -0.34 2.26
CA TYR A 37 -5.59 0.07 2.93
C TYR A 37 -6.16 1.40 2.41
N TYR A 38 -5.34 2.43 2.24
CA TYR A 38 -5.82 3.79 1.94
C TYR A 38 -5.79 4.16 0.45
N CYS A 39 -4.92 3.53 -0.36
CA CYS A 39 -4.55 4.05 -1.67
C CYS A 39 -4.90 3.08 -2.81
N GLN A 40 -4.50 1.81 -2.68
CA GLN A 40 -4.41 0.85 -3.78
C GLN A 40 -5.73 0.66 -4.54
N GLU A 41 -6.84 0.53 -3.82
CA GLU A 41 -8.14 0.26 -4.42
C GLU A 41 -8.57 1.40 -5.36
N CYS A 42 -8.50 2.64 -4.87
CA CYS A 42 -8.84 3.81 -5.68
C CYS A 42 -7.89 3.96 -6.87
N HIS A 43 -6.58 3.76 -6.69
CA HIS A 43 -5.63 3.85 -7.80
C HIS A 43 -5.87 2.79 -8.87
N THR A 44 -6.29 1.59 -8.47
CA THR A 44 -6.69 0.51 -9.38
C THR A 44 -7.87 0.94 -10.25
N TYR A 45 -8.95 1.40 -9.64
CA TYR A 45 -10.19 1.71 -10.37
C TYR A 45 -10.20 3.09 -11.05
N ARG A 46 -9.37 4.04 -10.59
CA ARG A 46 -9.30 5.40 -11.14
C ARG A 46 -8.14 5.60 -12.13
N GLY A 47 -7.48 4.51 -12.54
CA GLY A 47 -6.66 4.50 -13.74
C GLY A 47 -5.16 4.76 -13.54
N LEU A 48 -4.68 5.03 -12.33
CA LEU A 48 -3.23 5.08 -12.06
C LEU A 48 -2.59 3.69 -11.94
N GLY A 49 -3.43 2.67 -11.76
CA GLY A 49 -3.02 1.27 -11.56
C GLY A 49 -2.69 1.00 -10.09
N ALA A 50 -2.84 -0.26 -9.68
CA ALA A 50 -2.66 -0.70 -8.29
C ALA A 50 -1.29 -0.36 -7.70
N GLU A 51 -0.27 -0.21 -8.56
CA GLU A 51 1.10 0.10 -8.18
C GLU A 51 1.63 1.35 -8.88
N LEU A 52 0.75 2.27 -9.31
CA LEU A 52 1.14 3.50 -10.00
C LEU A 52 1.85 3.25 -11.36
N GLN A 53 1.57 2.12 -12.00
CA GLN A 53 2.17 1.74 -13.29
C GLN A 53 1.64 2.58 -14.47
N ASN A 54 0.48 3.22 -14.34
CA ASN A 54 -0.18 3.94 -15.44
C ASN A 54 0.01 5.46 -15.39
N LEU A 55 0.92 5.99 -14.55
CA LEU A 55 1.16 7.45 -14.59
C LEU A 55 1.66 7.87 -15.98
N PRO A 56 1.18 9.02 -16.49
CA PRO A 56 1.62 9.56 -17.77
C PRO A 56 3.15 9.75 -17.85
N ALA A 57 3.68 9.65 -19.06
CA ALA A 57 5.04 10.06 -19.34
C ALA A 57 5.22 11.56 -19.02
N GLY A 58 6.40 11.94 -18.52
CA GLY A 58 6.72 13.32 -18.16
C GLY A 58 6.28 13.77 -16.76
N VAL A 59 5.54 12.93 -16.00
CA VAL A 59 5.38 13.18 -14.55
C VAL A 59 6.73 12.95 -13.87
N SER A 60 7.30 14.03 -13.32
CA SER A 60 8.61 14.03 -12.65
C SER A 60 8.60 13.12 -11.41
N GLN A 61 9.79 12.80 -10.91
CA GLN A 61 9.94 12.03 -9.69
C GLN A 61 9.37 12.83 -8.51
N LEU A 62 8.17 12.46 -8.07
CA LEU A 62 7.52 13.02 -6.89
C LEU A 62 8.43 12.84 -5.68
N GLN A 63 8.66 13.92 -4.95
CA GLN A 63 9.38 13.84 -3.68
C GLN A 63 8.41 13.41 -2.59
N VAL A 64 8.93 12.84 -1.51
CA VAL A 64 8.11 12.39 -0.37
C VAL A 64 7.22 13.53 0.15
N HIS A 65 7.75 14.75 0.24
CA HIS A 65 6.99 15.90 0.72
C HIS A 65 5.84 16.30 -0.22
N ASP A 66 6.00 16.15 -1.54
CA ASP A 66 4.93 16.41 -2.51
C ASP A 66 3.77 15.44 -2.29
N VAL A 67 4.09 14.16 -2.08
CA VAL A 67 3.08 13.11 -1.84
C VAL A 67 2.39 13.33 -0.49
N VAL A 68 3.11 13.74 0.56
CA VAL A 68 2.51 14.11 1.85
C VAL A 68 1.51 15.26 1.69
N LEU A 69 1.86 16.30 0.92
CA LEU A 69 0.96 17.43 0.66
C LEU A 69 -0.29 16.95 -0.09
N ILE A 70 -0.14 16.10 -1.09
CA ILE A 70 -1.26 15.49 -1.81
C ILE A 70 -2.17 14.71 -0.87
N ILE A 71 -1.62 13.85 0.01
CA ILE A 71 -2.40 13.03 0.95
C ILE A 71 -3.19 13.91 1.93
N LYS A 72 -2.56 14.95 2.46
CA LYS A 72 -3.16 15.78 3.52
C LYS A 72 -4.07 16.89 3.00
N HIS A 73 -3.80 17.42 1.82
CA HIS A 73 -4.49 18.60 1.29
C HIS A 73 -5.19 18.37 -0.06
N GLY A 74 -5.03 17.19 -0.66
CA GLY A 74 -5.58 16.87 -1.97
C GLY A 74 -4.69 17.35 -3.12
N TYR A 75 -5.04 16.94 -4.34
CA TYR A 75 -4.33 17.28 -5.57
C TYR A 75 -5.29 17.94 -6.57
N GLN A 76 -4.83 19.00 -7.24
CA GLN A 76 -5.66 19.81 -8.13
C GLN A 76 -5.53 19.46 -9.63
N PHE A 77 -4.58 18.62 -10.03
CA PHE A 77 -4.31 18.35 -11.45
C PHE A 77 -4.64 16.90 -11.82
N GLY A 78 -5.37 16.68 -12.91
CA GLY A 78 -5.59 15.35 -13.49
C GLY A 78 -6.82 14.61 -12.96
N HIS A 79 -6.94 14.32 -11.66
CA HIS A 79 -8.16 13.72 -11.04
C HIS A 79 -8.20 14.00 -9.53
N PRO A 80 -9.38 14.28 -8.93
CA PRO A 80 -9.49 14.54 -7.50
C PRO A 80 -9.21 13.26 -6.69
N MET A 81 -8.02 13.18 -6.11
CA MET A 81 -7.73 12.30 -4.98
C MET A 81 -8.39 12.90 -3.74
N GLY A 82 -9.08 12.08 -2.94
CA GLY A 82 -9.56 12.51 -1.63
C GLY A 82 -8.40 12.95 -0.74
N HIS A 83 -8.67 13.74 0.29
CA HIS A 83 -7.70 13.98 1.36
C HIS A 83 -7.98 13.02 2.51
N PHE A 84 -6.95 12.69 3.28
CA PHE A 84 -7.01 11.69 4.35
C PHE A 84 -6.72 12.34 5.70
N PRO A 85 -7.68 13.07 6.29
CA PRO A 85 -7.44 13.85 7.51
C PRO A 85 -7.17 12.96 8.73
N ASN A 86 -7.55 11.68 8.65
CA ASN A 86 -7.38 10.71 9.72
C ASN A 86 -6.01 9.99 9.67
N LEU A 87 -5.20 10.17 8.62
CA LEU A 87 -3.80 9.71 8.65
C LEU A 87 -2.99 10.64 9.56
N SER A 88 -2.26 10.04 10.51
CA SER A 88 -1.27 10.79 11.29
C SER A 88 -0.18 11.36 10.36
N ASN A 89 0.59 12.33 10.85
CA ASN A 89 1.71 12.87 10.08
C ASN A 89 2.75 11.78 9.76
N GLU A 90 3.03 10.91 10.72
CA GLU A 90 3.96 9.79 10.58
C GLU A 90 3.44 8.81 9.53
N GLN A 91 2.16 8.41 9.60
CA GLN A 91 1.57 7.52 8.61
C GLN A 91 1.59 8.12 7.20
N ALA A 92 1.31 9.42 7.07
CA ALA A 92 1.34 10.13 5.80
C ALA A 92 2.76 10.13 5.19
N VAL A 93 3.79 10.36 6.02
CA VAL A 93 5.19 10.26 5.58
C VAL A 93 5.53 8.82 5.19
N THR A 94 5.19 7.83 6.01
CA THR A 94 5.50 6.42 5.74
C THR A 94 4.87 5.91 4.43
N VAL A 95 3.60 6.23 4.18
CA VAL A 95 2.93 5.81 2.93
C VAL A 95 3.44 6.60 1.73
N ALA A 96 3.86 7.85 1.93
CA ALA A 96 4.51 8.66 0.89
C ALA A 96 5.87 8.08 0.48
N GLU A 97 6.73 7.72 1.44
CA GLU A 97 8.01 7.05 1.20
C GLU A 97 7.80 5.76 0.40
N TYR A 98 6.83 4.95 0.81
CA TYR A 98 6.48 3.73 0.10
C TYR A 98 6.00 4.00 -1.33
N ALA A 99 5.13 4.99 -1.55
CA ALA A 99 4.61 5.32 -2.88
C ALA A 99 5.72 5.84 -3.82
N VAL A 100 6.65 6.66 -3.31
CA VAL A 100 7.81 7.14 -4.08
C VAL A 100 8.70 5.97 -4.49
N GLU A 101 9.00 5.07 -3.56
CA GLU A 101 9.81 3.89 -3.82
C GLU A 101 9.11 2.93 -4.81
N LEU A 102 7.80 2.73 -4.66
CA LEU A 102 7.00 1.94 -5.60
C LEU A 102 7.09 2.51 -7.02
N ARG A 103 6.98 3.83 -7.15
CA ARG A 103 7.13 4.52 -8.44
C ARG A 103 8.53 4.35 -9.03
N ARG A 104 9.58 4.42 -8.20
CA ARG A 104 10.97 4.17 -8.63
C ARG A 104 11.11 2.77 -9.23
N ARG A 105 10.62 1.74 -8.53
CA ARG A 105 10.64 0.35 -9.01
C ARG A 105 9.90 0.16 -10.34
N GLN A 106 8.70 0.74 -10.47
CA GLN A 106 7.91 0.65 -11.71
C GLN A 106 8.60 1.32 -12.89
N ARG A 107 9.35 2.41 -12.65
CA ARG A 107 10.17 3.06 -13.70
C ARG A 107 11.32 2.14 -14.12
N GLU A 108 12.02 1.55 -13.17
CA GLU A 108 13.15 0.65 -13.43
C GLU A 108 12.72 -0.59 -14.21
N GLN A 109 11.61 -1.22 -13.82
CA GLN A 109 11.03 -2.37 -14.53
C GLN A 109 10.65 -2.03 -15.97
N ARG A 110 10.05 -0.86 -16.22
CA ARG A 110 9.70 -0.41 -17.57
C ARG A 110 10.93 -0.21 -18.44
N LEU A 111 11.97 0.42 -17.89
CA LEU A 111 13.23 0.63 -18.63
C LEU A 111 13.90 -0.70 -19.01
N GLN A 112 13.86 -1.69 -18.11
CA GLN A 112 14.37 -3.04 -18.41
C GLN A 112 13.57 -3.72 -19.53
N GLN A 113 12.23 -3.66 -19.47
CA GLN A 113 11.36 -4.22 -20.50
C GLN A 113 11.56 -3.55 -21.87
N GLU A 114 11.74 -2.23 -21.91
CA GLU A 114 12.03 -1.49 -23.14
C GLU A 114 13.37 -1.93 -23.75
N GLN A 115 14.39 -2.18 -22.93
CA GLN A 115 15.69 -2.68 -23.38
C GLN A 115 15.62 -4.11 -23.94
N GLU A 116 14.80 -4.97 -23.34
CA GLU A 116 14.60 -6.36 -23.79
C GLU A 116 13.73 -6.45 -25.06
N SER A 117 12.73 -5.58 -25.21
CA SER A 117 11.83 -5.56 -26.37
C SER A 117 12.41 -4.90 -27.63
N GLY A 118 13.52 -4.15 -27.47
CA GLY A 118 14.26 -3.53 -28.58
C GLY A 118 15.39 -4.39 -29.15
N GLN A 119 15.57 -5.61 -28.64
CA GLN A 119 16.44 -6.67 -29.19
C GLN A 119 15.63 -7.67 -30.01
#